data_AF-A0A947KI19-F1
#
_entry.id   AF-A0A947KI19-F1
#
_cell.length_a   1.000
_cell.length_b   1.000
_cell.length_c   1.000
_cell.angle_alpha   90.00
_cell.angle_beta   90.00
_cell.angle_gamma   90.00
#
_symmetry.space_group_name_H-M   'P 1'
#
loop_
_entity.id
_entity.type
_entity.pdbx_description
1 polymer ?
#
loop_
_entity_poly.entity_id
_entity_poly.type
_entity_poly.pdbx_seq_one_letter_code
_entity_poly.pdbx_strand_id
1 'polypeptide(L)'
;MMKCNSCQAPLSNSRYKFCPYCGVKLIEKGVCPFCEHKNSINAKFCSECGKWIDVDHEVTKQFNTSSTNDDRDVTHTIVPPIPSDGITLEFGQSTSANYENAVLIAKTLSPIIFKYGKKKSIRVNIEKSDILKIIDLAQIVCGWNYSKLYLDGQQVTYDSIFGFRWCHKKKLCSYKPDLYCYGYDKSNFNIWGCTALNLPFSPYSEFWKWGKFINADKDWAIDKDRIKFEIEKKIYNYRFCPAVKLEYIYNVISALPDIVNPDKNNNWKFITSGVYDQDSELLSGLICTEKNQWGDVYKVRYYGVAPRKKDVLIEILKKIKHRIPTPNFDFQE
;
A
#
# COMPACT_ATOMS: atom_id res chain seq x y z
N MET A 1 41.45 -23.71 -3.84
CA MET A 1 40.19 -23.76 -3.05
C MET A 1 40.49 -23.28 -1.64
N MET A 2 39.84 -22.22 -1.19
CA MET A 2 39.97 -21.73 0.20
C MET A 2 39.03 -22.54 1.08
N LYS A 3 39.40 -22.80 2.34
CA LYS A 3 38.51 -23.42 3.34
C LYS A 3 38.11 -22.37 4.36
N CYS A 4 36.89 -22.47 4.88
CA CYS A 4 36.47 -21.61 5.99
C CYS A 4 37.27 -21.94 7.25
N ASN A 5 37.93 -20.96 7.87
CA ASN A 5 38.74 -21.18 9.08
C ASN A 5 37.93 -21.66 10.30
N SER A 6 36.60 -21.45 10.30
CA SER A 6 35.71 -21.93 11.36
C SER A 6 35.19 -23.37 11.11
N CYS A 7 34.45 -23.62 10.02
CA CYS A 7 33.83 -24.93 9.76
C CYS A 7 34.59 -25.84 8.78
N GLN A 8 35.74 -25.39 8.26
CA GLN A 8 36.56 -26.07 7.25
C GLN A 8 35.87 -26.40 5.91
N ALA A 9 34.63 -25.94 5.70
CA ALA A 9 33.92 -26.16 4.45
C ALA A 9 34.66 -25.53 3.25
N PRO A 10 34.71 -26.22 2.10
CA PRO A 10 35.36 -25.71 0.89
C PRO A 10 34.58 -24.53 0.30
N LEU A 11 35.27 -23.43 0.05
CA LEU A 11 34.73 -22.22 -0.57
C LEU A 11 35.17 -22.15 -2.04
N SER A 12 34.19 -22.02 -2.92
CA SER A 12 34.38 -21.94 -4.38
C SER A 12 34.98 -20.61 -4.84
N ASN A 13 34.93 -19.55 -4.02
CA ASN A 13 35.43 -18.21 -4.37
C ASN A 13 35.93 -17.46 -3.12
N SER A 14 36.99 -16.64 -3.24
CA SER A 14 37.56 -15.81 -2.18
C SER A 14 36.75 -14.52 -1.89
N ARG A 15 35.71 -14.22 -2.67
CA ARG A 15 34.91 -12.99 -2.51
C ARG A 15 33.74 -13.09 -1.52
N TYR A 16 33.50 -14.26 -0.91
CA TYR A 16 32.42 -14.40 0.06
C TYR A 16 32.72 -13.56 1.32
N LYS A 17 31.90 -12.54 1.60
CA LYS A 17 32.01 -11.72 2.83
C LYS A 17 31.77 -12.57 4.10
N PHE A 18 30.92 -13.60 3.98
CA PHE A 18 30.58 -14.56 5.03
C PHE A 18 30.57 -15.98 4.45
N CYS A 19 30.95 -16.98 5.25
CA CYS A 19 30.87 -18.38 4.85
C CYS A 19 29.40 -18.78 4.62
N PRO A 20 29.02 -19.29 3.45
CA PRO A 20 27.63 -19.66 3.18
C PRO A 20 27.15 -20.87 4.00
N TYR A 21 28.07 -21.64 4.59
CA TYR A 21 27.73 -22.84 5.36
C TYR A 21 27.58 -22.58 6.86
N CYS A 22 28.39 -21.68 7.45
CA CYS A 22 28.36 -21.42 8.89
C CYS A 22 28.16 -19.95 9.28
N GLY A 23 28.06 -19.05 8.31
CA GLY A 23 27.82 -17.62 8.54
C GLY A 23 28.99 -16.83 9.10
N VAL A 24 30.17 -17.44 9.32
CA VAL A 24 31.34 -16.69 9.85
C VAL A 24 31.87 -15.69 8.82
N LYS A 25 32.20 -14.47 9.26
CA LYS A 25 32.78 -13.43 8.40
C LYS A 25 34.19 -13.84 7.95
N LEU A 26 34.47 -13.75 6.64
CA LEU A 26 35.73 -14.22 6.05
C LEU A 26 36.70 -13.08 5.69
N ILE A 27 36.26 -11.81 5.74
CA ILE A 27 37.08 -10.65 5.43
C ILE A 27 37.76 -10.15 6.71
N GLU A 28 39.09 -10.13 6.70
CA GLU A 28 39.89 -9.50 7.75
C GLU A 28 39.68 -7.98 7.76
N LYS A 29 39.31 -7.44 8.93
CA LYS A 29 39.10 -5.99 9.09
C LYS A 29 40.41 -5.24 8.91
N GLY A 30 40.39 -4.14 8.16
CA GLY A 30 41.55 -3.27 7.95
C GLY A 30 42.41 -3.61 6.74
N VAL A 31 42.00 -4.52 5.84
CA VAL A 31 42.69 -4.72 4.56
C VAL A 31 41.78 -4.29 3.42
N CYS A 32 42.29 -3.45 2.52
CA CYS A 32 41.54 -3.00 1.35
C CYS A 32 41.27 -4.19 0.42
N PRO A 33 40.01 -4.49 0.05
CA PRO A 33 39.70 -5.62 -0.81
C PRO A 33 40.06 -5.38 -2.29
N PHE A 34 40.49 -4.17 -2.65
CA PHE A 34 40.77 -3.78 -4.05
C PHE A 34 42.27 -3.68 -4.37
N CYS A 35 43.10 -3.33 -3.39
CA CYS A 35 44.55 -3.19 -3.59
C CYS A 35 45.37 -3.84 -2.47
N GLU A 36 44.71 -4.55 -1.54
CA GLU A 36 45.32 -5.29 -0.43
C GLU A 36 46.13 -4.43 0.57
N HIS A 37 46.07 -3.10 0.43
CA HIS A 37 46.73 -2.20 1.37
C HIS A 37 46.11 -2.31 2.76
N LYS A 38 46.97 -2.43 3.78
CA LYS A 38 46.57 -2.44 5.18
C LYS A 38 46.19 -1.02 5.61
N ASN A 39 44.91 -0.83 5.81
CA ASN A 39 44.32 0.41 6.29
C ASN A 39 44.03 0.29 7.79
N SER A 40 43.74 1.43 8.43
CA SER A 40 43.16 1.42 9.77
C SER A 40 41.87 0.58 9.78
N ILE A 41 41.63 -0.15 10.87
CA ILE A 41 40.45 -1.02 11.05
C ILE A 41 39.13 -0.25 10.85
N ASN A 42 39.14 1.07 11.03
CA ASN A 42 37.99 1.96 10.88
C ASN A 42 38.05 2.86 9.62
N ALA A 43 39.01 2.64 8.72
CA ALA A 43 39.13 3.44 7.51
C ALA A 43 37.92 3.19 6.59
N LYS A 44 37.18 4.26 6.25
CA LYS A 44 36.06 4.20 5.30
C LYS A 44 36.52 4.19 3.84
N PHE A 45 37.75 4.61 3.60
CA PHE A 45 38.38 4.70 2.29
C PHE A 45 39.84 4.24 2.41
N CYS A 46 40.32 3.59 1.37
CA CYS A 46 41.71 3.16 1.28
C CYS A 46 42.63 4.38 1.13
N SER A 47 43.65 4.51 1.98
CA SER A 47 44.65 5.58 1.91
C SER A 47 45.42 5.59 0.59
N GLU A 48 45.67 4.41 0.01
CA GLU A 48 46.40 4.30 -1.26
C GLU A 48 45.53 4.48 -2.51
N CYS A 49 44.45 3.71 -2.65
CA CYS A 49 43.69 3.69 -3.91
C CYS A 49 42.39 4.54 -3.89
N GLY A 50 42.07 5.18 -2.77
CA GLY A 50 40.90 6.04 -2.61
C GLY A 50 39.53 5.33 -2.64
N LYS A 51 39.50 4.00 -2.83
CA LYS A 51 38.25 3.22 -2.90
C LYS A 51 37.65 2.98 -1.52
N TRP A 52 36.32 2.92 -1.46
CA TRP A 52 35.57 2.70 -0.23
C TRP A 52 35.83 1.31 0.37
N ILE A 53 36.08 1.26 1.68
CA ILE A 53 36.23 0.03 2.46
C ILE A 53 34.99 -0.03 3.36
N ASP A 54 34.07 -0.92 2.99
CA ASP A 54 32.73 -1.02 3.55
C ASP A 54 32.78 -1.70 4.93
N VAL A 55 32.74 -0.91 6.01
CA VAL A 55 32.77 -1.41 7.39
C VAL A 55 31.39 -1.32 8.02
N ASP A 56 30.57 -2.34 7.80
CA ASP A 56 29.36 -2.60 8.59
C ASP A 56 29.74 -2.78 10.06
N HIS A 57 29.25 -1.87 10.91
CA HIS A 57 29.32 -2.01 12.36
C HIS A 57 28.09 -2.75 12.89
N GLU A 58 28.01 -4.05 12.58
CA GLU A 58 27.39 -5.04 13.47
C GLU A 58 28.50 -5.65 14.35
N VAL A 59 28.48 -5.35 15.65
CA VAL A 59 29.13 -6.19 16.67
C VAL A 59 28.28 -6.16 17.94
N THR A 60 27.39 -7.15 18.05
CA THR A 60 27.23 -7.92 19.28
C THR A 60 28.57 -8.48 19.74
N LYS A 61 28.91 -8.37 21.03
CA LYS A 61 29.44 -9.51 21.80
C LYS A 61 29.45 -9.28 23.31
N GLN A 62 29.00 -10.34 23.98
CA GLN A 62 29.11 -10.63 25.41
C GLN A 62 30.57 -10.89 25.83
N PHE A 63 30.84 -10.54 27.09
CA PHE A 63 31.75 -11.10 28.10
C PHE A 63 32.85 -12.11 27.70
N ASN A 64 34.10 -11.82 28.07
CA ASN A 64 34.74 -12.45 29.23
C ASN A 64 36.01 -11.71 29.70
N THR A 65 35.99 -11.38 31.00
CA THR A 65 37.07 -11.24 31.99
C THR A 65 38.52 -11.11 31.54
N SER A 66 39.15 -9.98 31.88
CA SER A 66 40.35 -9.91 32.72
C SER A 66 40.58 -8.47 33.19
N SER A 67 40.81 -8.33 34.48
CA SER A 67 40.91 -7.11 35.27
C SER A 67 41.99 -6.15 34.79
N THR A 68 41.66 -4.86 34.69
CA THR A 68 42.40 -3.75 35.31
C THR A 68 41.52 -2.51 35.35
N ASN A 69 41.48 -1.89 36.52
CA ASN A 69 40.75 -0.68 36.89
C ASN A 69 40.82 0.44 35.84
N ASP A 70 39.67 0.93 35.38
CA ASP A 70 39.43 2.38 35.35
C ASP A 70 37.93 2.71 35.19
N ASP A 71 37.45 3.61 36.03
CA ASP A 71 36.10 4.16 36.11
C ASP A 71 35.69 4.82 34.80
N ARG A 72 34.64 4.33 34.09
CA ARG A 72 33.58 5.14 33.43
C ARG A 72 32.29 4.31 33.22
N ASP A 73 31.26 4.71 33.95
CA ASP A 73 29.82 4.45 33.80
C ASP A 73 29.37 4.02 32.38
N VAL A 74 29.17 2.72 32.18
CA VAL A 74 28.51 2.13 31.00
C VAL A 74 27.06 1.80 31.37
N THR A 75 26.16 2.74 31.11
CA THR A 75 24.72 2.46 31.15
C THR A 75 24.32 1.59 29.96
N HIS A 76 24.15 0.29 30.20
CA HIS A 76 23.51 -0.61 29.24
C HIS A 76 22.04 -0.22 29.06
N THR A 77 21.70 0.49 27.98
CA THR A 77 20.29 0.75 27.68
C THR A 77 19.67 -0.45 26.98
N ILE A 78 18.77 -1.14 27.68
CA ILE A 78 17.94 -2.21 27.10
C ILE A 78 16.95 -1.54 26.13
N VAL A 79 17.17 -1.72 24.83
CA VAL A 79 16.21 -1.30 23.80
C VAL A 79 15.08 -2.33 23.78
N PRO A 80 13.82 -1.95 24.06
CA PRO A 80 12.71 -2.89 24.03
C PRO A 80 12.52 -3.43 22.61
N PRO A 81 12.15 -4.71 22.44
CA PRO A 81 11.83 -5.26 21.13
C PRO A 81 10.63 -4.54 20.51
N ILE A 82 10.57 -4.50 19.18
CA ILE A 82 9.42 -3.93 18.46
C ILE A 82 8.25 -4.91 18.62
N PRO A 83 7.06 -4.45 19.02
CA PRO A 83 5.87 -5.29 19.06
C PRO A 83 5.59 -5.95 17.71
N SER A 84 5.25 -7.23 17.73
CA SER A 84 4.94 -8.02 16.53
C SER A 84 3.51 -7.82 16.02
N ASP A 85 2.67 -7.10 16.76
CA ASP A 85 1.30 -6.76 16.34
C ASP A 85 0.98 -5.30 16.66
N GLY A 86 0.20 -4.69 15.76
CA GLY A 86 -0.30 -3.33 15.86
C GLY A 86 0.49 -2.32 15.03
N ILE A 87 0.22 -1.06 15.30
CA ILE A 87 0.90 0.07 14.68
C ILE A 87 1.83 0.68 15.72
N THR A 88 3.14 0.59 15.47
CA THR A 88 4.16 1.16 16.35
C THR A 88 4.76 2.41 15.72
N LEU A 89 4.72 3.52 16.44
CA LEU A 89 5.38 4.77 16.07
C LEU A 89 6.51 5.06 17.06
N GLU A 90 7.72 5.23 16.54
CA GLU A 90 8.90 5.58 17.32
C GLU A 90 9.41 6.94 16.86
N PHE A 91 9.79 7.81 17.80
CA PHE A 91 10.48 9.05 17.48
C PHE A 91 11.52 9.41 18.55
N GLY A 92 12.66 9.91 18.10
CA GLY A 92 13.72 10.44 18.96
C GLY A 92 13.51 11.91 19.33
N GLN A 93 14.42 12.42 20.16
CA GLN A 93 14.54 13.86 20.40
C GLN A 93 14.69 14.64 19.09
N SER A 94 13.96 15.75 18.97
CA SER A 94 13.91 16.61 17.78
C SER A 94 14.11 18.07 18.16
N THR A 95 14.66 18.87 17.23
CA THR A 95 14.75 20.33 17.34
C THR A 95 13.49 21.04 16.84
N SER A 96 12.49 20.30 16.35
CA SER A 96 11.21 20.84 15.93
C SER A 96 10.52 21.57 17.08
N ALA A 97 9.91 22.73 16.79
CA ALA A 97 9.06 23.45 17.74
C ALA A 97 7.88 22.59 18.25
N ASN A 98 7.47 21.58 17.49
CA ASN A 98 6.37 20.67 17.86
C ASN A 98 6.83 19.49 18.73
N TYR A 99 8.09 19.42 19.14
CA TYR A 99 8.62 18.28 19.92
C TYR A 99 7.86 18.09 21.24
N GLU A 100 7.67 19.14 22.03
CA GLU A 100 6.98 19.04 23.32
C GLU A 100 5.51 18.61 23.16
N ASN A 101 4.84 19.09 22.12
CA ASN A 101 3.48 18.67 21.79
C ASN A 101 3.41 17.18 21.41
N ALA A 102 4.35 16.69 20.58
CA ALA A 102 4.43 15.27 20.26
C ALA A 102 4.66 14.40 21.50
N VAL A 103 5.49 14.85 22.45
CA VAL A 103 5.70 14.16 23.72
C VAL A 103 4.42 14.13 24.56
N LEU A 104 3.66 15.23 24.60
CA LEU A 104 2.40 15.31 25.35
C LEU A 104 1.36 14.35 24.79
N ILE A 105 1.18 14.32 23.46
CA ILE A 105 0.27 13.39 22.79
C ILE A 105 0.74 11.95 23.00
N ALA A 106 2.05 11.67 22.88
CA ALA A 106 2.56 10.33 23.11
C ALA A 106 2.26 9.82 24.53
N LYS A 107 2.29 10.69 25.55
CA LYS A 107 1.96 10.33 26.95
C LYS A 107 0.53 9.83 27.12
N THR A 108 -0.43 10.35 26.35
CA THR A 108 -1.83 9.88 26.43
C THR A 108 -2.01 8.48 25.83
N LEU A 109 -1.04 8.03 25.03
CA LEU A 109 -1.03 6.73 24.35
C LEU A 109 -0.14 5.69 25.07
N SER A 110 0.18 5.89 26.35
CA SER A 110 0.99 4.97 27.18
C SER A 110 2.34 4.61 26.53
N PRO A 111 3.25 5.58 26.34
CA PRO A 111 4.46 5.38 25.56
C PRO A 111 5.51 4.63 26.37
N ILE A 112 6.37 3.90 25.67
CA ILE A 112 7.62 3.36 26.21
C ILE A 112 8.73 4.37 25.92
N ILE A 113 9.43 4.79 26.96
CA ILE A 113 10.57 5.71 26.86
C ILE A 113 11.85 4.92 27.12
N PHE A 114 12.82 5.05 26.22
CA PHE A 114 14.10 4.36 26.33
C PHE A 114 15.20 5.20 25.66
N LYS A 115 16.45 4.72 25.67
CA LYS A 115 17.57 5.41 25.00
C LYS A 115 18.26 4.51 23.99
N TYR A 116 18.67 5.08 22.86
CA TYR A 116 19.72 4.51 22.02
C TYR A 116 21.03 5.24 22.34
N GLY A 117 21.89 4.60 23.13
CA GLY A 117 23.08 5.27 23.69
C GLY A 117 22.66 6.51 24.50
N LYS A 118 23.12 7.70 24.10
CA LYS A 118 22.80 8.99 24.77
C LYS A 118 21.47 9.60 24.33
N LYS A 119 20.83 9.12 23.26
CA LYS A 119 19.64 9.74 22.67
C LYS A 119 18.36 9.14 23.24
N LYS A 120 17.46 9.99 23.73
CA LYS A 120 16.12 9.60 24.20
C LYS A 120 15.22 9.27 23.01
N SER A 121 14.52 8.15 23.09
CA SER A 121 13.49 7.70 22.16
C SER A 121 12.19 7.41 22.88
N ILE A 122 11.09 7.68 22.18
CA ILE A 122 9.73 7.47 22.63
C ILE A 122 9.07 6.56 21.61
N ARG A 123 8.41 5.50 22.08
CA ARG A 123 7.67 4.56 21.26
C ARG A 123 6.25 4.45 21.76
N VAL A 124 5.30 4.50 20.85
CA VAL A 124 3.89 4.26 21.09
C VAL A 124 3.48 3.04 20.27
N ASN A 125 2.73 2.12 20.86
CA ASN A 125 2.10 1.03 20.14
C ASN A 125 0.59 1.07 20.35
N ILE A 126 -0.17 0.94 19.28
CA ILE A 126 -1.63 0.89 19.33
C ILE A 126 -2.16 -0.29 18.51
N GLU A 127 -3.39 -0.71 18.81
CA GLU A 127 -4.11 -1.62 17.94
C GLU A 127 -4.49 -0.96 16.61
N LYS A 128 -4.65 -1.76 15.54
CA LYS A 128 -5.05 -1.28 14.21
C LYS A 128 -6.43 -0.63 14.21
N SER A 129 -7.34 -1.12 15.05
CA SER A 129 -8.68 -0.58 15.32
C SER A 129 -8.63 0.85 15.86
N ASP A 130 -7.58 1.17 16.61
CA ASP A 130 -7.37 2.44 17.31
C ASP A 130 -6.58 3.47 16.50
N ILE A 131 -6.43 3.26 15.19
CA ILE A 131 -5.60 4.11 14.33
C ILE A 131 -5.89 5.60 14.46
N LEU A 132 -7.15 5.98 14.71
CA LEU A 132 -7.54 7.38 14.90
C LEU A 132 -6.80 8.06 16.05
N LYS A 133 -6.45 7.31 17.12
CA LYS A 133 -5.78 7.85 18.31
C LYS A 133 -4.35 8.31 18.03
N ILE A 134 -3.69 7.77 16.99
CA ILE A 134 -2.28 8.08 16.67
C ILE A 134 -2.11 9.06 15.50
N ILE A 135 -3.19 9.41 14.76
CA ILE A 135 -3.10 10.24 13.54
C ILE A 135 -2.40 11.57 13.82
N ASP A 136 -2.79 12.27 14.88
CA ASP A 136 -2.23 13.59 15.21
C ASP A 136 -0.74 13.50 15.53
N LEU A 137 -0.35 12.48 16.32
CA LEU A 137 1.05 12.23 16.64
C LEU A 137 1.84 11.91 15.37
N ALA A 138 1.34 11.00 14.53
CA ALA A 138 1.96 10.61 13.28
C ALA A 138 2.13 11.81 12.33
N GLN A 139 1.16 12.72 12.28
CA GLN A 139 1.24 13.94 11.47
C GLN A 139 2.34 14.89 11.95
N ILE A 140 2.52 15.03 13.27
CA ILE A 140 3.53 15.92 13.85
C ILE A 140 4.95 15.39 13.58
N VAL A 141 5.16 14.09 13.76
CA VAL A 141 6.49 13.47 13.69
C VAL A 141 6.86 12.97 12.29
N CYS A 142 5.90 12.96 11.35
CA CYS A 142 6.15 12.65 9.95
C CYS A 142 7.22 13.58 9.38
N GLY A 143 8.30 13.01 8.85
CA GLY A 143 9.44 13.74 8.29
C GLY A 143 10.56 14.07 9.29
N TRP A 144 10.44 13.69 10.56
CA TRP A 144 11.56 13.81 11.49
C TRP A 144 12.62 12.73 11.24
N ASN A 145 13.90 13.11 11.29
CA ASN A 145 15.05 12.23 11.02
C ASN A 145 15.09 10.96 11.89
N TYR A 146 14.56 11.05 13.11
CA TYR A 146 14.56 9.93 14.06
C TYR A 146 13.17 9.33 14.24
N SER A 147 12.27 9.52 13.28
CA SER A 147 10.94 8.91 13.32
C SER A 147 10.85 7.66 12.45
N LYS A 148 10.29 6.59 13.01
CA LYS A 148 10.09 5.30 12.36
C LYS A 148 8.69 4.79 12.64
N LEU A 149 8.11 4.13 11.64
CA LEU A 149 6.79 3.55 11.71
C LEU A 149 6.89 2.06 11.42
N TYR A 150 6.16 1.25 12.20
CA TYR A 150 6.11 -0.19 12.04
C TYR A 150 4.65 -0.65 12.00
N LEU A 151 4.40 -1.68 11.19
CA LEU A 151 3.18 -2.46 11.16
C LEU A 151 3.56 -3.91 11.45
N ASP A 152 3.04 -4.48 12.53
CA ASP A 152 3.26 -5.88 12.90
C ASP A 152 4.76 -6.25 12.95
N GLY A 153 5.55 -5.39 13.61
CA GLY A 153 7.00 -5.53 13.75
C GLY A 153 7.82 -5.14 12.51
N GLN A 154 7.20 -4.95 11.34
CA GLN A 154 7.89 -4.61 10.10
C GLN A 154 7.92 -3.10 9.90
N GLN A 155 9.08 -2.54 9.58
CA GLN A 155 9.20 -1.11 9.29
C GLN A 155 8.51 -0.79 7.95
N VAL A 156 7.64 0.22 7.96
CA VAL A 156 6.85 0.63 6.80
C VAL A 156 6.91 2.14 6.58
N THR A 157 6.44 2.60 5.41
CA THR A 157 6.33 4.03 5.11
C THR A 157 5.06 4.61 5.73
N TYR A 158 5.08 5.91 6.01
CA TYR A 158 3.91 6.65 6.52
C TYR A 158 2.68 6.50 5.63
N ASP A 159 2.85 6.65 4.31
CA ASP A 159 1.72 6.62 3.39
C ASP A 159 1.08 5.23 3.27
N SER A 160 1.81 4.16 3.61
CA SER A 160 1.25 2.80 3.64
C SER A 160 0.18 2.61 4.72
N ILE A 161 0.23 3.39 5.80
CA ILE A 161 -0.74 3.36 6.90
C ILE A 161 -1.66 4.58 6.83
N PHE A 162 -1.09 5.77 6.69
CA PHE A 162 -1.78 7.06 6.78
C PHE A 162 -2.04 7.74 5.43
N GLY A 163 -1.96 7.01 4.31
CA GLY A 163 -2.25 7.54 2.98
C GLY A 163 -3.67 8.09 2.84
N PHE A 164 -4.60 7.63 3.69
CA PHE A 164 -5.97 8.13 3.74
C PHE A 164 -6.14 9.49 4.44
N ARG A 165 -5.16 9.98 5.20
CA ARG A 165 -5.31 11.12 6.12
C ARG A 165 -5.90 12.36 5.45
N TRP A 166 -5.37 12.70 4.28
CA TRP A 166 -5.77 13.90 3.53
C TRP A 166 -7.22 13.78 3.04
N CYS A 167 -7.56 12.63 2.45
CA CYS A 167 -8.90 12.33 1.96
C CYS A 167 -9.93 12.31 3.12
N HIS A 168 -9.57 11.71 4.25
CA HIS A 168 -10.43 11.64 5.43
C HIS A 168 -10.64 13.01 6.07
N LYS A 169 -9.60 13.84 6.20
CA LYS A 169 -9.75 15.23 6.65
C LYS A 169 -10.69 16.01 5.72
N LYS A 170 -10.53 15.86 4.41
CA LYS A 170 -11.40 16.51 3.42
C LYS A 170 -12.86 16.04 3.53
N LYS A 171 -13.10 14.74 3.80
CA LYS A 171 -14.43 14.20 4.13
C LYS A 171 -15.05 14.95 5.31
N LEU A 172 -14.33 15.03 6.43
CA LEU A 172 -14.84 15.66 7.66
C LEU A 172 -15.17 17.14 7.48
N CYS A 173 -14.44 17.84 6.63
CA CYS A 173 -14.67 19.26 6.33
C CYS A 173 -15.64 19.53 5.16
N SER A 174 -16.17 18.50 4.50
CA SER A 174 -17.10 18.66 3.37
C SER A 174 -18.50 19.07 3.83
N TYR A 175 -19.30 19.66 2.93
CA TYR A 175 -20.68 20.07 3.24
C TYR A 175 -21.58 18.88 3.62
N LYS A 176 -21.35 17.70 3.01
CA LYS A 176 -22.05 16.44 3.34
C LYS A 176 -21.05 15.29 3.55
N PRO A 177 -20.44 15.19 4.75
CA PRO A 177 -19.40 14.19 5.05
C PRO A 177 -19.80 12.74 4.80
N ASP A 178 -21.08 12.41 4.99
CA ASP A 178 -21.59 11.05 4.79
C ASP A 178 -21.68 10.65 3.31
N LEU A 179 -21.70 11.63 2.42
CA LEU A 179 -21.84 11.46 0.97
C LEU A 179 -20.54 11.70 0.21
N TYR A 180 -19.54 12.24 0.88
CA TYR A 180 -18.23 12.54 0.32
C TYR A 180 -17.62 11.32 -0.37
N CYS A 181 -17.61 10.17 0.31
CA CYS A 181 -17.03 8.93 -0.19
C CYS A 181 -17.80 8.34 -1.39
N TYR A 182 -19.07 8.75 -1.56
CA TYR A 182 -19.94 8.40 -2.66
C TYR A 182 -19.89 9.41 -3.82
N GLY A 183 -19.00 10.39 -3.76
CA GLY A 183 -18.68 11.29 -4.87
C GLY A 183 -19.54 12.55 -4.96
N TYR A 184 -20.21 12.96 -3.88
CA TYR A 184 -21.01 14.20 -3.82
C TYR A 184 -20.24 15.43 -4.31
N ASP A 185 -19.00 15.63 -3.83
CA ASP A 185 -18.17 16.78 -4.23
C ASP A 185 -17.56 16.66 -5.64
N LYS A 186 -17.61 15.47 -6.26
CA LYS A 186 -16.98 15.19 -7.57
C LYS A 186 -17.99 15.10 -8.71
N SER A 187 -19.28 15.34 -8.44
CA SER A 187 -20.41 15.21 -9.37
C SER A 187 -20.46 13.86 -10.11
N ASN A 188 -19.85 12.82 -9.53
CA ASN A 188 -19.79 11.48 -10.11
C ASN A 188 -20.09 10.50 -9.00
N PHE A 189 -21.26 9.86 -9.07
CA PHE A 189 -21.67 8.90 -8.07
C PHE A 189 -20.70 7.72 -8.03
N ASN A 190 -20.39 7.26 -6.83
CA ASN A 190 -19.46 6.16 -6.58
C ASN A 190 -20.13 5.10 -5.70
N ILE A 191 -20.49 3.97 -6.30
CA ILE A 191 -21.14 2.85 -5.58
C ILE A 191 -20.26 2.20 -4.53
N TRP A 192 -18.94 2.36 -4.59
CA TRP A 192 -18.00 1.60 -3.76
C TRP A 192 -17.79 2.17 -2.36
N GLY A 193 -18.28 3.39 -2.08
CA GLY A 193 -18.11 4.01 -0.76
C GLY A 193 -16.67 4.45 -0.46
N CYS A 194 -15.83 4.64 -1.48
CA CYS A 194 -14.49 5.22 -1.35
C CYS A 194 -14.06 5.94 -2.64
N THR A 195 -13.89 7.27 -2.59
CA THR A 195 -13.53 8.07 -3.77
C THR A 195 -12.10 7.84 -4.27
N ALA A 196 -11.25 7.19 -3.45
CA ALA A 196 -9.89 6.84 -3.84
C ALA A 196 -9.83 5.71 -4.88
N LEU A 197 -10.90 4.91 -5.03
CA LEU A 197 -10.96 3.85 -6.02
C LEU A 197 -10.97 4.38 -7.47
N ASN A 198 -11.44 5.61 -7.65
CA ASN A 198 -11.58 6.25 -8.96
C ASN A 198 -12.29 5.34 -9.99
N LEU A 199 -13.38 4.71 -9.54
CA LEU A 199 -14.26 3.84 -10.31
C LEU A 199 -15.69 4.36 -10.15
N PRO A 200 -16.06 5.49 -10.79
CA PRO A 200 -17.40 6.03 -10.66
C PRO A 200 -18.44 5.03 -11.19
N PHE A 201 -19.69 5.14 -10.77
CA PHE A 201 -20.77 4.40 -11.39
C PHE A 201 -21.23 5.16 -12.64
N SER A 202 -20.45 5.07 -13.72
CA SER A 202 -20.73 5.75 -14.98
C SER A 202 -20.56 4.79 -16.16
N PRO A 203 -21.19 5.07 -17.32
CA PRO A 203 -21.02 4.24 -18.50
C PRO A 203 -19.58 4.17 -19.02
N TYR A 204 -18.75 5.16 -18.66
CA TYR A 204 -17.35 5.27 -19.06
C TYR A 204 -16.38 4.52 -18.15
N SER A 205 -16.88 3.85 -17.12
CA SER A 205 -16.01 3.23 -16.14
C SER A 205 -15.44 1.91 -16.64
N GLU A 206 -14.12 1.75 -16.48
CA GLU A 206 -13.39 0.61 -17.04
C GLU A 206 -13.86 -0.76 -16.52
N PHE A 207 -14.41 -0.82 -15.31
CA PHE A 207 -14.86 -2.08 -14.72
C PHE A 207 -16.04 -2.73 -15.46
N TRP A 208 -16.76 -1.97 -16.28
CA TRP A 208 -17.79 -2.47 -17.18
C TRP A 208 -17.26 -3.29 -18.36
N LYS A 209 -15.96 -3.15 -18.66
CA LYS A 209 -15.24 -3.91 -19.68
C LYS A 209 -14.53 -5.14 -19.10
N TRP A 210 -14.59 -5.35 -17.79
CA TRP A 210 -13.98 -6.50 -17.13
C TRP A 210 -14.96 -7.67 -17.15
N GLY A 211 -14.80 -8.53 -18.16
CA GLY A 211 -15.69 -9.64 -18.41
C GLY A 211 -15.39 -10.29 -19.75
N LYS A 212 -16.30 -11.13 -20.20
CA LYS A 212 -16.22 -11.79 -21.51
C LYS A 212 -17.61 -12.08 -22.06
N PHE A 213 -17.72 -12.08 -23.39
CA PHE A 213 -18.87 -12.65 -24.06
C PHE A 213 -18.81 -14.18 -23.98
N ILE A 214 -19.90 -14.80 -23.56
CA ILE A 214 -19.97 -16.28 -23.37
C ILE A 214 -20.62 -17.01 -24.55
N ASN A 215 -21.30 -16.28 -25.44
CA ASN A 215 -21.97 -16.82 -26.61
C ASN A 215 -22.08 -15.78 -27.74
N ALA A 216 -22.54 -16.24 -28.91
CA ALA A 216 -22.83 -15.38 -30.07
C ALA A 216 -24.05 -14.47 -29.87
N ASP A 217 -24.93 -14.81 -28.91
CA ASP A 217 -26.11 -14.00 -28.54
C ASP A 217 -25.75 -12.75 -27.73
N LYS A 218 -24.45 -12.42 -27.61
CA LYS A 218 -23.93 -11.25 -26.91
C LYS A 218 -24.25 -11.23 -25.40
N ASP A 219 -24.41 -12.40 -24.77
CA ASP A 219 -24.47 -12.48 -23.31
C ASP A 219 -23.09 -12.16 -22.73
N TRP A 220 -23.01 -11.11 -21.91
CA TRP A 220 -21.79 -10.63 -21.26
C TRP A 220 -21.71 -11.12 -19.83
N ALA A 221 -20.71 -11.94 -19.51
CA ALA A 221 -20.42 -12.36 -18.14
C ALA A 221 -19.47 -11.36 -17.47
N ILE A 222 -19.91 -10.74 -16.38
CA ILE A 222 -19.11 -9.79 -15.59
C ILE A 222 -18.08 -10.55 -14.75
N ASP A 223 -16.80 -10.14 -14.84
CA ASP A 223 -15.72 -10.73 -14.07
C ASP A 223 -15.64 -10.10 -12.67
N LYS A 224 -16.49 -10.60 -11.76
CA LYS A 224 -16.56 -10.15 -10.36
C LYS A 224 -15.26 -10.37 -9.59
N ASP A 225 -14.53 -11.44 -9.90
CA ASP A 225 -13.26 -11.75 -9.23
C ASP A 225 -12.18 -10.74 -9.63
N ARG A 226 -12.10 -10.37 -10.91
CA ARG A 226 -11.23 -9.30 -11.37
C ARG A 226 -11.61 -7.94 -10.77
N ILE A 227 -12.91 -7.63 -10.71
CA ILE A 227 -13.38 -6.40 -10.04
C ILE A 227 -12.91 -6.36 -8.59
N LYS A 228 -13.09 -7.45 -7.85
CA LYS A 228 -12.66 -7.58 -6.46
C LYS A 228 -11.15 -7.37 -6.33
N PHE A 229 -10.36 -8.07 -7.14
CA PHE A 229 -8.90 -7.98 -7.12
C PHE A 229 -8.39 -6.54 -7.39
N GLU A 230 -8.92 -5.88 -8.42
CA GLU A 230 -8.53 -4.51 -8.77
C GLU A 230 -8.92 -3.50 -7.69
N ILE A 231 -10.08 -3.69 -7.04
CA ILE A 231 -10.51 -2.85 -5.91
C ILE A 231 -9.59 -3.06 -4.70
N GLU A 232 -9.29 -4.31 -4.33
CA GLU A 232 -8.39 -4.64 -3.21
C GLU A 232 -7.00 -4.03 -3.41
N LYS A 233 -6.46 -4.14 -4.62
CA LYS A 233 -5.19 -3.52 -5.00
C LYS A 233 -5.22 -1.99 -4.83
N LYS A 234 -6.27 -1.32 -5.30
CA LYS A 234 -6.41 0.14 -5.20
C LYS A 234 -6.64 0.61 -3.76
N ILE A 235 -7.39 -0.15 -2.97
CA ILE A 235 -7.75 0.24 -1.61
C ILE A 235 -6.66 -0.06 -0.58
N TYR A 236 -5.63 -0.83 -0.93
CA TYR A 236 -4.57 -1.23 -0.01
C TYR A 236 -3.99 -0.05 0.79
N ASN A 237 -3.64 1.06 0.14
CA ASN A 237 -3.11 2.26 0.81
C ASN A 237 -4.15 3.03 1.67
N TYR A 238 -5.42 2.67 1.55
CA TYR A 238 -6.55 3.27 2.25
C TYR A 238 -7.24 2.26 3.20
N ARG A 239 -6.67 1.06 3.38
CA ARG A 239 -7.30 -0.04 4.13
C ARG A 239 -7.55 0.28 5.61
N PHE A 240 -6.80 1.23 6.16
CA PHE A 240 -7.00 1.71 7.53
C PHE A 240 -7.86 2.98 7.62
N CYS A 241 -8.42 3.45 6.51
CA CYS A 241 -9.32 4.59 6.52
C CYS A 241 -10.61 4.23 7.30
N PRO A 242 -11.00 5.00 8.32
CA PRO A 242 -12.22 4.74 9.08
C PRO A 242 -13.51 4.79 8.24
N ALA A 243 -13.47 5.47 7.10
CA ALA A 243 -14.61 5.58 6.20
C ALA A 243 -14.73 4.39 5.22
N VAL A 244 -13.68 3.57 5.08
CA VAL A 244 -13.70 2.40 4.18
C VAL A 244 -14.41 1.24 4.86
N LYS A 245 -15.41 0.68 4.18
CA LYS A 245 -16.17 -0.48 4.64
C LYS A 245 -15.99 -1.62 3.64
N LEU A 246 -15.06 -2.54 3.90
CA LEU A 246 -14.75 -3.64 2.98
C LEU A 246 -15.97 -4.56 2.76
N GLU A 247 -16.71 -4.86 3.83
CA GLU A 247 -17.94 -5.66 3.74
C GLU A 247 -18.97 -5.02 2.79
N TYR A 248 -19.11 -3.69 2.83
CA TYR A 248 -19.98 -2.97 1.91
C TYR A 248 -19.54 -3.13 0.46
N ILE A 249 -18.24 -2.98 0.18
CA ILE A 249 -17.67 -3.20 -1.17
C ILE A 249 -17.98 -4.61 -1.66
N TYR A 250 -17.78 -5.63 -0.83
CA TYR A 250 -18.06 -7.02 -1.21
C TYR A 250 -19.55 -7.27 -1.45
N ASN A 251 -20.43 -6.64 -0.68
CA ASN A 251 -21.87 -6.68 -0.92
C ASN A 251 -22.24 -6.03 -2.27
N VAL A 252 -21.59 -4.92 -2.64
CA VAL A 252 -21.79 -4.27 -3.95
C VAL A 252 -21.36 -5.19 -5.09
N ILE A 253 -20.18 -5.81 -4.99
CA ILE A 253 -19.68 -6.76 -6.02
C ILE A 253 -20.65 -7.94 -6.17
N SER A 254 -21.12 -8.49 -5.04
CA SER A 254 -22.07 -9.61 -5.03
C SER A 254 -23.42 -9.24 -5.66
N ALA A 255 -23.84 -7.98 -5.52
CA ALA A 255 -25.10 -7.46 -6.06
C ALA A 255 -25.06 -7.18 -7.57
N LEU A 256 -23.87 -7.05 -8.18
CA LEU A 256 -23.74 -6.92 -9.63
C LEU A 256 -24.37 -8.15 -10.34
N PRO A 257 -24.94 -7.99 -11.54
CA PRO A 257 -25.40 -9.14 -12.31
C PRO A 257 -24.22 -10.03 -12.73
N ASP A 258 -24.44 -11.34 -12.81
CA ASP A 258 -23.43 -12.26 -13.35
C ASP A 258 -23.37 -12.19 -14.87
N ILE A 259 -24.55 -12.11 -15.51
CA ILE A 259 -24.70 -12.03 -16.96
C ILE A 259 -25.62 -10.86 -17.31
N VAL A 260 -25.25 -10.11 -18.34
CA VAL A 260 -26.02 -8.99 -18.88
C VAL A 260 -26.14 -9.14 -20.39
N ASN A 261 -27.32 -8.87 -20.92
CA ASN A 261 -27.52 -8.75 -22.37
C ASN A 261 -28.38 -7.52 -22.67
N PRO A 262 -27.79 -6.45 -23.24
CA PRO A 262 -28.50 -5.25 -23.65
C PRO A 262 -29.65 -5.46 -24.66
N ASP A 263 -29.63 -6.52 -25.48
CA ASP A 263 -30.76 -6.83 -26.38
C ASP A 263 -31.98 -7.34 -25.60
N LYS A 264 -31.74 -8.02 -24.47
CA LYS A 264 -32.79 -8.56 -23.58
C LYS A 264 -33.18 -7.56 -22.48
N ASN A 265 -32.33 -6.57 -22.17
CA ASN A 265 -32.55 -5.59 -21.12
C ASN A 265 -32.12 -4.18 -21.54
N ASN A 266 -33.11 -3.32 -21.81
CA ASN A 266 -32.90 -1.95 -22.28
C ASN A 266 -32.33 -0.97 -21.23
N ASN A 267 -32.17 -1.40 -19.97
CA ASN A 267 -31.49 -0.63 -18.94
C ASN A 267 -29.96 -0.66 -19.13
N TRP A 268 -29.46 -1.54 -20.00
CA TRP A 268 -28.06 -1.68 -20.38
C TRP A 268 -27.82 -1.23 -21.82
N LYS A 269 -26.56 -0.94 -22.14
CA LYS A 269 -26.09 -0.70 -23.50
C LYS A 269 -24.78 -1.43 -23.73
N PHE A 270 -24.54 -1.88 -24.95
CA PHE A 270 -23.22 -2.38 -25.32
C PHE A 270 -22.20 -1.24 -25.34
N ILE A 271 -20.96 -1.57 -25.02
CA ILE A 271 -19.81 -0.70 -25.26
C ILE A 271 -19.11 -1.19 -26.53
N THR A 272 -19.11 -0.35 -27.55
CA THR A 272 -18.60 -0.68 -28.89
C THR A 272 -17.43 0.20 -29.27
N SER A 273 -16.59 -0.27 -30.19
CA SER A 273 -15.53 0.56 -30.77
C SER A 273 -16.16 1.65 -31.63
N GLY A 274 -15.56 2.85 -31.62
CA GLY A 274 -15.89 3.86 -32.61
C GLY A 274 -15.56 3.35 -34.02
N VAL A 275 -16.14 3.99 -35.05
CA VAL A 275 -15.94 3.61 -36.46
C VAL A 275 -14.46 3.63 -36.88
N TYR A 276 -13.61 4.37 -36.18
CA TYR A 276 -12.18 4.55 -36.49
C TYR A 276 -11.23 3.53 -35.82
N ASP A 277 -11.74 2.59 -35.02
CA ASP A 277 -10.91 1.69 -34.19
C ASP A 277 -11.08 0.20 -34.59
N GLN A 278 -11.59 -0.04 -35.81
CA GLN A 278 -11.97 -1.38 -36.30
C GLN A 278 -10.77 -2.28 -36.60
N ASP A 279 -9.61 -1.68 -36.93
CA ASP A 279 -8.40 -2.36 -37.39
C ASP A 279 -7.37 -2.66 -36.29
N SER A 280 -7.67 -2.32 -35.03
CA SER A 280 -6.80 -2.70 -33.91
C SER A 280 -6.97 -4.19 -33.59
N GLU A 281 -6.14 -5.04 -34.19
CA GLU A 281 -6.06 -6.49 -33.89
C GLU A 281 -5.74 -6.78 -32.41
N LEU A 282 -5.30 -5.76 -31.66
CA LEU A 282 -4.91 -5.85 -30.24
C LEU A 282 -6.10 -5.78 -29.27
N LEU A 283 -7.31 -5.42 -29.73
CA LEU A 283 -8.49 -5.28 -28.86
C LEU A 283 -9.30 -6.58 -28.78
N SER A 284 -9.26 -7.27 -27.63
CA SER A 284 -10.14 -8.41 -27.35
C SER A 284 -11.62 -7.99 -27.32
N GLY A 285 -12.48 -8.62 -28.13
CA GLY A 285 -13.91 -8.32 -28.15
C GLY A 285 -14.69 -9.26 -29.08
N LEU A 286 -16.02 -9.30 -28.92
CA LEU A 286 -16.89 -10.06 -29.82
C LEU A 286 -17.15 -9.24 -31.08
N ILE A 287 -16.90 -9.82 -32.25
CA ILE A 287 -17.16 -9.17 -33.55
C ILE A 287 -18.46 -9.77 -34.10
N CYS A 288 -19.47 -8.92 -34.30
CA CYS A 288 -20.69 -9.30 -35.00
C CYS A 288 -20.91 -8.45 -36.25
N THR A 289 -21.71 -8.99 -37.15
CA THR A 289 -22.15 -8.33 -38.37
C THR A 289 -23.54 -7.75 -38.13
N GLU A 290 -23.67 -6.42 -38.17
CA GLU A 290 -24.95 -5.71 -38.01
C GLU A 290 -25.40 -5.08 -39.33
N LYS A 291 -26.71 -4.79 -39.43
CA LYS A 291 -27.31 -4.03 -40.54
C LYS A 291 -27.77 -2.67 -40.04
N ASN A 292 -27.43 -1.61 -40.75
CA ASN A 292 -27.90 -0.27 -40.41
C ASN A 292 -29.35 -0.08 -40.91
N GLN A 293 -29.94 1.09 -40.60
CA GLN A 293 -31.30 1.43 -41.04
C GLN A 293 -31.47 1.52 -42.57
N TRP A 294 -30.38 1.56 -43.33
CA TRP A 294 -30.35 1.59 -44.79
C TRP A 294 -30.05 0.20 -45.41
N GLY A 295 -29.87 -0.83 -44.58
CA GLY A 295 -29.60 -2.20 -45.01
C GLY A 295 -28.12 -2.53 -45.23
N ASP A 296 -27.20 -1.55 -45.07
CA ASP A 296 -25.78 -1.80 -45.21
C ASP A 296 -25.26 -2.66 -44.07
N VAL A 297 -24.41 -3.60 -44.43
CA VAL A 297 -23.81 -4.56 -43.51
C VAL A 297 -22.46 -4.03 -43.03
N TYR A 298 -22.28 -3.90 -41.71
CA TYR A 298 -21.02 -3.47 -41.10
C TYR A 298 -20.63 -4.38 -39.94
N LYS A 299 -19.33 -4.42 -39.62
CA LYS A 299 -18.81 -5.17 -38.47
C LYS A 299 -18.76 -4.25 -37.25
N VAL A 300 -19.26 -4.75 -36.12
CA VAL A 300 -19.21 -4.09 -34.82
C VAL A 300 -18.39 -4.94 -33.87
N ARG A 301 -17.46 -4.30 -33.17
CA ARG A 301 -16.73 -4.94 -32.06
C ARG A 301 -17.33 -4.47 -30.74
N TYR A 302 -17.80 -5.42 -29.95
CA TYR A 302 -18.25 -5.20 -28.58
C TYR A 302 -17.16 -5.61 -27.61
N TYR A 303 -16.93 -4.81 -26.57
CA TYR A 303 -15.90 -5.08 -25.55
C TYR A 303 -16.41 -4.92 -24.10
N GLY A 304 -17.72 -4.76 -23.92
CA GLY A 304 -18.34 -4.73 -22.60
C GLY A 304 -19.79 -4.26 -22.64
N VAL A 305 -20.35 -4.05 -21.45
CA VAL A 305 -21.71 -3.54 -21.26
C VAL A 305 -21.73 -2.49 -20.17
N ALA A 306 -22.47 -1.41 -20.37
CA ALA A 306 -22.60 -0.32 -19.42
C ALA A 306 -24.06 -0.07 -19.05
N PRO A 307 -24.33 0.49 -17.86
CA PRO A 307 -25.65 0.99 -17.53
C PRO A 307 -26.04 2.10 -18.52
N ARG A 308 -27.29 2.05 -19.00
CA ARG A 308 -27.92 3.11 -19.81
C ARG A 308 -28.85 3.98 -18.97
N LYS A 309 -29.52 3.39 -17.98
CA LYS A 309 -30.50 4.08 -17.12
C LYS A 309 -30.14 3.98 -15.64
N LYS A 310 -30.70 4.90 -14.84
CA LYS A 310 -30.59 4.90 -13.37
C LYS A 310 -31.17 3.63 -12.73
N ASP A 311 -32.09 2.94 -13.40
CA ASP A 311 -32.71 1.71 -12.93
C ASP A 311 -31.70 0.61 -12.57
N VAL A 312 -30.60 0.50 -13.33
CA VAL A 312 -29.53 -0.46 -13.03
C VAL A 312 -28.94 -0.22 -11.64
N LEU A 313 -28.70 1.04 -11.30
CA LEU A 313 -28.22 1.39 -9.97
C LEU A 313 -29.25 0.98 -8.92
N ILE A 314 -30.52 1.34 -9.12
CA ILE A 314 -31.60 1.05 -8.18
C ILE A 314 -31.71 -0.47 -7.95
N GLU A 315 -31.62 -1.28 -9.00
CA GLU A 315 -31.61 -2.75 -8.92
C GLU A 315 -30.45 -3.28 -8.09
N ILE A 316 -29.24 -2.74 -8.28
CA ILE A 316 -28.05 -3.10 -7.49
C ILE A 316 -28.26 -2.70 -6.01
N LEU A 317 -28.69 -1.46 -5.76
CA LEU A 317 -28.91 -0.94 -4.40
C LEU A 317 -29.97 -1.72 -3.64
N LYS A 318 -31.04 -2.18 -4.31
CA LYS A 318 -32.08 -3.03 -3.69
C LYS A 318 -31.54 -4.37 -3.18
N LYS A 319 -30.48 -4.90 -3.80
CA LYS A 319 -29.84 -6.16 -3.39
C LYS A 319 -28.85 -5.98 -2.23
N ILE A 320 -28.41 -4.74 -1.98
CA ILE A 320 -27.45 -4.44 -0.92
C ILE A 320 -28.21 -4.13 0.38
N LYS A 321 -27.90 -4.86 1.45
CA LYS A 321 -28.52 -4.63 2.78
C LYS A 321 -28.16 -3.26 3.38
N HIS A 322 -27.03 -2.69 2.99
CA HIS A 322 -26.56 -1.40 3.48
C HIS A 322 -27.27 -0.25 2.77
N ARG A 323 -27.98 0.60 3.53
CA ARG A 323 -28.52 1.85 2.99
C ARG A 323 -27.40 2.85 2.78
N ILE A 324 -27.15 3.21 1.52
CA ILE A 324 -26.36 4.40 1.20
C ILE A 324 -27.14 5.60 1.75
N PRO A 325 -26.49 6.57 2.42
CA PRO A 325 -27.16 7.83 2.72
C PRO A 325 -27.60 8.43 1.38
N THR A 326 -28.89 8.68 1.18
CA THR A 326 -29.42 9.11 -0.12
C THR A 326 -29.33 10.62 -0.30
N PRO A 327 -28.56 11.15 -1.26
CA PRO A 327 -28.83 12.44 -1.86
C PRO A 327 -29.48 12.25 -3.24
N ASN A 328 -30.17 13.28 -3.72
CA ASN A 328 -30.53 13.40 -5.13
C ASN A 328 -29.25 13.49 -5.96
N PHE A 329 -28.77 12.36 -6.47
CA PHE A 329 -27.73 12.34 -7.50
C PHE A 329 -28.42 12.46 -8.86
N ASP A 330 -28.27 13.62 -9.50
CA ASP A 330 -28.60 13.78 -10.91
C ASP A 330 -27.52 13.07 -11.73
N PHE A 331 -27.84 11.88 -12.25
CA PHE A 331 -27.06 11.32 -13.35
C PHE A 331 -27.27 12.24 -14.55
N GLN A 332 -26.19 12.86 -15.01
CA GLN A 332 -26.16 13.43 -16.34
C GLN A 332 -26.18 12.24 -17.33
N GLU A 333 -27.22 12.20 -18.16
CA GLU A 333 -27.48 11.14 -19.15
C GLU A 333 -26.41 11.07 -20.24
#